data_AF-A0A950DM12-F1
#
_entry.id   AF-A0A950DM12-F1
#
_cell.length_a   1.000
_cell.length_b   1.000
_cell.length_c   1.000
_cell.angle_alpha   90.00
_cell.angle_beta   90.00
_cell.angle_gamma   90.00
#
_symmetry.space_group_name_H-M   'P 1'
#
loop_
_entity.id
_entity.type
_entity.pdbx_description
1 polymer ?
#
loop_
_entity_poly.entity_id
_entity_poly.type
_entity_poly.pdbx_seq_one_letter_code
_entity_poly.pdbx_strand_id
1 'polypeptide(L)'
;MREVRPLSTPEKERLVLRLEAGARVSALAIEAGVLRKSLYEWRAAYRALGVAGLNRKRGPKAGGRAAVDPSSADAGPPAARPPDDLAKAQARIAELERLVGRQQADIAFFRKALRSWDEKRRVSDAPICSPSSKR
;
A
#
# COMPACT_ATOMS: atom_id res chain seq x y z
N MET A 1 -5.72 -6.37 -37.65
CA MET A 1 -5.58 -7.14 -36.39
C MET A 1 -4.61 -6.36 -35.49
N ARG A 2 -5.01 -5.91 -34.29
CA ARG A 2 -4.06 -5.23 -33.39
C ARG A 2 -3.19 -6.30 -32.72
N GLU A 3 -1.89 -6.22 -32.88
CA GLU A 3 -0.93 -7.07 -32.17
C GLU A 3 -1.13 -6.88 -30.66
N VAL A 4 -1.50 -7.96 -29.97
CA VAL A 4 -1.66 -7.92 -28.51
C VAL A 4 -0.28 -8.14 -27.90
N ARG A 5 0.48 -7.05 -27.74
CA ARG A 5 1.75 -7.11 -27.00
C ARG A 5 1.46 -7.55 -25.56
N PRO A 6 2.16 -8.56 -25.03
CA PRO A 6 2.00 -8.96 -23.64
C PRO A 6 2.43 -7.79 -22.73
N LEU A 7 1.50 -7.29 -21.93
CA LEU A 7 1.78 -6.23 -20.95
C LEU A 7 2.77 -6.72 -19.91
N SER A 8 3.78 -5.90 -19.64
CA SER A 8 4.76 -6.13 -18.59
C SER A 8 4.14 -5.94 -17.20
N THR A 9 4.73 -6.56 -16.17
CA THR A 9 4.30 -6.42 -14.77
C THR A 9 4.14 -4.96 -14.31
N PRO A 10 5.08 -4.02 -14.57
CA PRO A 10 4.92 -2.63 -14.15
C PRO A 10 3.78 -1.90 -14.88
N GLU A 11 3.48 -2.26 -16.14
CA GLU A 11 2.34 -1.70 -16.86
C GLU A 11 1.01 -2.18 -16.28
N LYS A 12 0.91 -3.47 -15.92
CA LYS A 12 -0.25 -4.02 -15.21
C LYS A 12 -0.46 -3.34 -13.86
N GLU A 13 0.63 -3.08 -13.12
CA GLU A 13 0.58 -2.42 -11.82
C GLU A 13 0.02 -1.00 -11.95
N ARG A 14 0.50 -0.20 -12.91
CA ARG A 14 -0.03 1.14 -13.17
C ARG A 14 -1.52 1.14 -13.49
N LEU A 15 -1.99 0.16 -14.28
CA LEU A 15 -3.41 0.01 -14.62
C LEU A 15 -4.25 -0.33 -13.39
N VAL A 16 -3.77 -1.22 -12.51
CA VAL A 16 -4.48 -1.57 -11.28
C VAL A 16 -4.50 -0.40 -10.29
N LEU A 17 -3.40 0.34 -10.15
CA LEU A 17 -3.36 1.54 -9.30
C LEU A 17 -4.36 2.61 -9.77
N ARG A 18 -4.46 2.86 -11.09
CA ARG A 18 -5.47 3.78 -11.65
C ARG A 18 -6.90 3.27 -11.41
N LEU A 19 -7.10 1.95 -11.44
CA LEU A 19 -8.41 1.34 -11.17
C LEU A 19 -8.81 1.44 -9.69
N GLU A 20 -7.85 1.32 -8.76
CA GLU A 20 -8.10 1.58 -7.33
C GLU A 20 -8.32 3.08 -7.04
N ALA A 21 -7.68 3.97 -7.81
CA ALA A 21 -7.96 5.41 -7.78
C ALA A 21 -9.32 5.80 -8.37
N GLY A 22 -10.15 4.84 -8.80
CA GLY A 22 -11.53 5.07 -9.26
C GLY A 22 -11.68 5.30 -10.76
N ALA A 23 -10.64 5.07 -11.57
CA ALA A 23 -10.77 5.20 -13.02
C ALA A 23 -11.77 4.18 -13.61
N ARG A 24 -12.49 4.60 -14.66
CA ARG A 24 -13.52 3.78 -15.32
C ARG A 24 -12.87 2.59 -16.03
N VAL A 25 -13.22 1.37 -15.63
CA VAL A 25 -12.71 0.10 -16.18
C VAL A 25 -12.81 0.03 -17.70
N SER A 26 -13.92 0.53 -18.26
CA SER A 26 -14.16 0.55 -19.71
C SER A 26 -13.17 1.44 -20.46
N ALA A 27 -12.81 2.60 -19.90
CA ALA A 27 -11.85 3.52 -20.50
C ALA A 27 -10.44 2.92 -20.47
N LEU A 28 -10.04 2.35 -19.33
CA LEU A 28 -8.74 1.69 -19.17
C LEU A 28 -8.57 0.47 -20.10
N ALA A 29 -9.65 -0.29 -20.31
CA ALA A 29 -9.64 -1.44 -21.23
C ALA A 29 -9.39 -1.00 -22.69
N ILE A 30 -10.01 0.11 -23.11
CA ILE A 30 -9.84 0.67 -24.46
C ILE A 30 -8.43 1.26 -24.61
N GLU A 31 -7.99 2.05 -23.62
CA GLU A 31 -6.69 2.71 -23.60
C GLU A 31 -5.54 1.70 -23.66
N ALA A 32 -5.61 0.65 -22.83
CA ALA A 32 -4.57 -0.37 -22.76
C ALA A 32 -4.76 -1.51 -23.78
N GLY A 33 -5.85 -1.51 -24.56
CA GLY A 33 -6.14 -2.56 -25.53
C GLY A 33 -6.36 -3.95 -24.93
N VAL A 34 -6.87 -4.02 -23.68
CA VAL A 34 -7.04 -5.26 -22.92
C VAL A 34 -8.51 -5.53 -22.65
N LEU A 35 -8.88 -6.80 -22.50
CA LEU A 35 -10.22 -7.16 -22.05
C LEU A 35 -10.47 -6.65 -20.63
N ARG A 36 -11.69 -6.15 -20.38
CA ARG A 36 -12.17 -5.76 -19.03
C ARG A 36 -12.00 -6.89 -18.01
N LYS A 37 -12.20 -8.15 -18.44
CA LYS A 37 -12.01 -9.34 -17.61
C LYS A 37 -10.59 -9.43 -17.04
N SER A 38 -9.57 -9.14 -17.85
CA SER A 38 -8.17 -9.15 -17.41
C SER A 38 -7.90 -8.10 -16.34
N LEU A 39 -8.52 -6.91 -16.45
CA LEU A 39 -8.40 -5.87 -15.43
C LEU A 39 -9.00 -6.31 -14.08
N TYR A 40 -10.14 -7.00 -14.08
CA TYR A 40 -10.72 -7.57 -12.86
C TYR A 40 -9.84 -8.65 -12.25
N GLU A 41 -9.31 -9.56 -13.08
CA GLU A 41 -8.40 -10.62 -12.64
C GLU A 41 -7.11 -10.03 -12.03
N TRP A 42 -6.54 -9.00 -12.65
CA TRP A 42 -5.36 -8.31 -12.13
C TRP A 42 -5.65 -7.54 -10.84
N ARG A 43 -6.81 -6.88 -10.74
CA ARG A 43 -7.22 -6.21 -9.49
C ARG A 43 -7.36 -7.23 -8.35
N ALA A 44 -8.02 -8.35 -8.61
CA ALA A 44 -8.18 -9.42 -7.62
C ALA A 44 -6.82 -10.01 -7.20
N ALA A 45 -5.94 -10.28 -8.17
CA ALA A 45 -4.60 -10.79 -7.90
C ALA A 45 -3.73 -9.80 -7.12
N TYR A 46 -3.82 -8.50 -7.43
CA TYR A 46 -3.11 -7.44 -6.72
C TYR A 46 -3.60 -7.26 -5.28
N ARG A 47 -4.92 -7.33 -5.04
CA ARG A 47 -5.46 -7.29 -3.68
C ARG A 47 -5.06 -8.50 -2.84
N ALA A 48 -4.89 -9.67 -3.47
CA ALA A 48 -4.53 -10.90 -2.76
C ALA A 48 -3.02 -11.03 -2.48
N LEU A 49 -2.17 -10.63 -3.43
CA LEU A 49 -0.73 -10.95 -3.42
C LEU A 49 0.17 -9.73 -3.75
N GLY A 50 -0.40 -8.53 -3.87
CA GLY A 50 0.32 -7.34 -4.31
C GLY A 50 0.88 -7.49 -5.73
N VAL A 51 2.03 -6.85 -5.98
CA VAL A 51 2.71 -6.87 -7.29
C VAL A 51 3.07 -8.29 -7.74
N ALA A 52 3.38 -9.19 -6.80
CA ALA A 52 3.69 -10.59 -7.10
C ALA A 52 2.52 -11.33 -7.77
N GLY A 53 1.27 -10.91 -7.50
CA GLY A 53 0.07 -11.46 -8.14
C GLY A 53 -0.05 -11.16 -9.64
N LEU A 54 0.60 -10.09 -10.13
CA LEU A 54 0.49 -9.62 -11.53
C LEU A 54 1.43 -10.36 -12.50
N ASN A 55 2.43 -11.06 -11.98
CA ASN A 55 3.42 -11.82 -12.75
C ASN A 55 3.11 -13.34 -12.84
N ARG A 56 1.89 -13.75 -12.47
CA ARG A 56 1.50 -15.15 -12.61
C ARG A 56 1.46 -15.53 -14.10
N LYS A 57 2.37 -16.41 -14.55
CA LYS A 57 2.26 -17.05 -15.88
C LYS A 57 0.88 -17.72 -15.95
N ARG A 58 0.15 -17.46 -17.03
CA ARG A 58 -1.15 -18.05 -17.32
C ARG A 58 -0.94 -19.52 -17.68
N GLY A 59 -0.61 -20.34 -16.68
CA GLY A 59 -0.55 -21.78 -16.80
C GLY A 59 -1.97 -22.37 -16.83
N PRO A 60 -2.12 -23.63 -17.28
CA PRO A 60 -3.38 -24.35 -17.20
C PRO A 60 -3.91 -24.29 -15.76
N LYS A 61 -5.21 -24.03 -15.60
CA LYS A 61 -5.84 -24.13 -14.28
C LYS A 61 -5.59 -25.54 -13.77
N ALA A 62 -4.76 -25.71 -12.75
CA ALA A 62 -4.68 -26.95 -12.00
C ALA A 62 -6.05 -27.17 -11.34
N GLY A 63 -6.86 -28.05 -11.93
CA GLY A 63 -8.24 -28.26 -11.48
C GLY A 63 -9.15 -28.87 -12.54
N GLY A 64 -8.73 -29.95 -13.19
CA GLY A 64 -9.64 -30.84 -13.91
C GLY A 64 -9.74 -32.15 -13.14
N ARG A 65 -10.68 -32.25 -12.19
CA ARG A 65 -11.08 -33.46 -11.44
C ARG A 65 -9.97 -34.37 -10.87
N ALA A 66 -9.93 -34.38 -9.53
CA ALA A 66 -9.59 -35.50 -8.62
C ALA A 66 -8.15 -36.07 -8.71
N ALA A 67 -7.42 -36.34 -7.63
CA ALA A 67 -7.81 -36.75 -6.29
C ALA A 67 -6.63 -36.53 -5.30
N VAL A 68 -6.95 -36.01 -4.10
CA VAL A 68 -6.44 -36.38 -2.74
C VAL A 68 -4.92 -36.23 -2.47
N ASP A 69 -4.46 -35.18 -1.76
CA ASP A 69 -4.29 -34.98 -0.28
C ASP A 69 -3.03 -35.66 0.35
N PRO A 70 -2.38 -35.12 1.41
CA PRO A 70 -2.79 -34.02 2.30
C PRO A 70 -1.75 -32.89 2.55
N SER A 71 -2.25 -31.75 3.08
CA SER A 71 -1.51 -30.69 3.79
C SER A 71 -0.71 -29.67 2.95
N SER A 72 -1.39 -28.66 2.37
CA SER A 72 -0.99 -27.24 2.48
C SER A 72 -1.88 -26.30 1.64
N ALA A 73 -2.51 -25.35 2.34
CA ALA A 73 -3.05 -24.08 1.84
C ALA A 73 -4.38 -24.14 1.05
N ASP A 74 -5.43 -24.14 1.85
CA ASP A 74 -6.87 -24.09 1.58
C ASP A 74 -7.34 -22.78 0.90
N ALA A 75 -8.15 -22.88 -0.17
CA ALA A 75 -8.98 -21.80 -0.71
C ALA A 75 -10.05 -22.33 -1.70
N GLY A 76 -11.05 -23.05 -1.18
CA GLY A 76 -12.37 -23.25 -1.79
C GLY A 76 -13.38 -22.13 -1.44
N PRO A 77 -14.61 -22.11 -2.01
CA PRO A 77 -15.60 -21.02 -1.84
C PRO A 77 -15.96 -20.83 -0.36
N PRO A 78 -16.17 -19.58 0.12
CA PRO A 78 -15.66 -19.07 1.39
C PRO A 78 -16.06 -19.97 2.57
N ALA A 79 -15.29 -21.04 2.75
CA ALA A 79 -15.25 -21.76 4.00
C ALA A 79 -14.81 -20.73 5.02
N ALA A 80 -15.61 -20.61 6.09
CA ALA A 80 -15.38 -19.66 7.17
C ALA A 80 -13.88 -19.54 7.42
N ARG A 81 -13.32 -18.36 7.09
CA ARG A 81 -11.92 -18.02 7.38
C ARG A 81 -11.66 -18.50 8.81
N PRO A 82 -10.67 -19.35 9.07
CA PRO A 82 -10.47 -19.85 10.41
C PRO A 82 -10.42 -18.62 11.33
N PRO A 83 -11.17 -18.61 12.45
CA PRO A 83 -11.29 -17.42 13.30
C PRO A 83 -9.92 -16.84 13.70
N ASP A 84 -8.91 -17.72 13.71
CA ASP A 84 -7.49 -17.43 13.90
C ASP A 84 -6.86 -16.44 12.91
N ASP A 85 -7.23 -16.45 11.62
CA ASP A 85 -6.62 -15.54 10.63
C ASP A 85 -7.11 -14.11 10.82
N LEU A 86 -8.40 -13.96 11.14
CA LEU A 86 -8.97 -12.66 11.49
C LEU A 86 -8.37 -12.15 12.80
N ALA A 87 -8.22 -13.03 13.80
CA ALA A 87 -7.60 -12.69 15.07
C ALA A 87 -6.13 -12.27 14.90
N LYS A 88 -5.34 -12.99 14.08
CA LYS A 88 -3.94 -12.63 13.75
C LYS A 88 -3.85 -11.30 13.03
N ALA A 89 -4.75 -11.05 12.06
CA ALA A 89 -4.80 -9.77 11.36
C ALA A 89 -5.14 -8.61 12.32
N GLN A 90 -6.12 -8.80 13.21
CA GLN A 90 -6.49 -7.81 14.22
C GLN A 90 -5.34 -7.55 15.21
N ALA A 91 -4.65 -8.60 15.67
CA ALA A 91 -3.49 -8.46 16.55
C ALA A 91 -2.37 -7.65 15.88
N ARG A 92 -2.10 -7.92 14.59
CA ARG A 92 -1.10 -7.18 13.82
C ARG A 92 -1.51 -5.72 13.61
N ILE A 93 -2.79 -5.44 13.36
CA ILE A 93 -3.31 -4.08 13.24
C ILE A 93 -3.11 -3.32 14.57
N ALA A 94 -3.50 -3.91 15.70
CA ALA A 94 -3.35 -3.28 17.00
C ALA A 94 -1.88 -3.00 17.36
N GLU A 95 -0.95 -3.89 16.98
CA GLU A 95 0.48 -3.67 17.14
C GLU A 95 0.97 -2.48 16.31
N LEU A 96 0.55 -2.39 15.05
CA LEU A 96 0.90 -1.30 14.15
C LEU A 96 0.33 0.03 14.64
N GLU A 97 -0.91 0.06 15.12
CA GLU A 97 -1.52 1.27 15.71
C GLU A 97 -0.73 1.77 16.91
N ARG A 98 -0.28 0.87 17.79
CA ARG A 98 0.60 1.23 18.92
C ARG A 98 1.95 1.78 18.47
N LEU A 99 2.54 1.19 17.42
CA LEU A 99 3.81 1.69 16.86
C LEU A 99 3.65 3.07 16.23
N VAL A 100 2.59 3.28 15.45
CA VAL A 100 2.29 4.58 14.83
C VAL A 100 2.03 5.63 15.90
N GLY A 101 1.27 5.30 16.95
CA GLY A 101 1.03 6.21 18.07
C GLY A 101 2.32 6.64 18.77
N ARG A 102 3.26 5.70 19.01
CA ARG A 102 4.59 6.03 19.55
C ARG A 102 5.38 6.95 18.63
N GLN A 103 5.44 6.63 17.34
CA GLN A 103 6.15 7.46 16.35
C GLN A 103 5.56 8.88 16.26
N GLN A 104 4.23 9.01 16.33
CA GLN A 104 3.58 10.33 16.32
C GLN A 104 3.95 11.14 17.57
N ALA A 105 3.99 10.52 18.74
CA ALA A 105 4.43 11.17 19.98
C ALA A 105 5.88 11.63 19.88
N ASP A 106 6.78 10.78 19.37
CA ASP A 106 8.19 11.11 19.17
C ASP A 106 8.35 12.29 18.20
N ILE A 107 7.66 12.26 17.06
CA ILE A 107 7.67 13.36 16.08
C ILE A 107 7.17 14.65 16.72
N ALA A 108 6.07 14.60 17.49
CA ALA A 108 5.53 15.79 18.17
C ALA A 108 6.53 16.36 19.17
N PHE A 109 7.21 15.49 19.93
CA PHE A 109 8.28 15.86 20.84
C PHE A 109 9.44 16.54 20.10
N PHE A 110 9.98 15.94 19.04
CA PHE A 110 11.09 16.51 18.27
C PHE A 110 10.71 17.86 17.64
N ARG A 111 9.50 17.99 17.10
CA ARG A 111 9.02 19.26 16.54
C ARG A 111 8.93 20.35 17.61
N LYS A 112 8.53 20.01 18.84
CA LYS A 112 8.51 20.96 19.96
C LYS A 112 9.92 21.33 20.41
N ALA A 113 10.82 20.35 20.51
CA ALA A 113 12.21 20.57 20.90
C ALA A 113 12.93 21.49 19.90
N LEU A 114 12.81 21.23 18.59
CA LEU A 114 13.41 22.06 17.55
C LEU A 114 12.88 23.51 17.59
N ARG A 115 11.57 23.72 17.72
CA ARG A 115 11.01 25.07 17.88
C ARG A 115 11.56 25.80 19.10
N SER A 116 11.70 25.10 20.23
CA SER A 116 12.26 25.70 21.44
C SER A 116 13.74 26.06 21.28
N TRP A 117 14.48 25.30 20.48
CA TRP A 117 15.87 25.58 20.16
C TRP A 117 16.00 26.78 19.23
N ASP A 118 15.17 26.87 18.18
CA ASP A 118 15.12 28.03 17.28
C ASP A 118 14.80 29.32 18.04
N GLU A 119 13.83 29.28 18.97
CA GLU A 119 13.46 30.44 19.77
C GLU A 119 14.62 30.91 20.67
N LYS A 120 15.32 29.96 21.32
CA LYS A 120 16.52 30.29 22.11
C LYS A 120 17.62 30.93 21.27
N ARG A 121 17.82 30.45 20.03
CA ARG A 121 18.80 31.05 19.11
C ARG A 121 18.41 32.46 18.68
N ARG A 122 17.12 32.69 18.41
CA ARG A 122 16.63 34.04 18.08
C ARG A 122 16.81 35.03 19.22
N VAL A 123 16.60 34.60 20.47
CA VAL A 123 16.85 35.42 21.66
C VAL A 123 18.35 35.68 21.87
N SER A 124 19.22 34.70 21.61
CA SER A 124 20.67 34.92 21.69
C SER A 124 21.23 35.79 20.56
N ASP A 125 20.61 35.75 19.38
CA ASP A 125 20.99 36.58 18.22
C ASP A 125 20.32 37.97 18.26
N ALA A 126 19.46 38.24 19.24
CA ALA A 126 18.89 39.57 19.43
C ALA A 126 20.03 40.55 19.80
N PRO A 127 20.17 41.68 19.09
CA PRO A 127 21.25 42.61 19.36
C PRO A 127 21.08 43.18 20.78
N ILE A 128 22.11 43.05 21.61
CA ILE A 128 22.20 43.71 22.92
C ILE A 128 22.34 45.21 22.67
N CYS A 129 21.24 45.88 22.32
CA CYS A 129 21.21 47.32 22.17
C CYS A 129 21.18 47.93 23.58
N SER A 130 22.36 48.06 24.17
CA SER A 130 22.55 48.90 25.35
C SER A 130 22.29 50.35 24.93
N PRO A 131 21.34 51.08 25.54
CA PRO A 131 21.15 52.48 25.24
C PRO A 131 22.38 53.25 25.76
N SER A 132 23.30 53.57 24.84
CA SER A 132 24.45 54.41 25.12
C SER A 132 23.97 55.83 25.41
N SER A 133 23.87 56.16 26.70
CA SER A 133 23.56 57.49 27.20
C SER A 133 24.74 58.42 26.92
N LYS A 134 24.60 59.35 25.97
CA LYS A 134 25.52 60.47 25.80
C LYS A 134 25.11 61.60 26.75
N ARG A 135 26.01 61.92 27.67
CA ARG A 135 26.06 63.16 28.46
C ARG A 135 26.67 64.28 27.63
#